data_AF-A0A078H7Y9-F1
#
_entry.id   AF-A0A078H7Y9-F1
#
_cell.length_a   1.000
_cell.length_b   1.000
_cell.length_c   1.000
_cell.angle_alpha   90.00
_cell.angle_beta   90.00
_cell.angle_gamma   90.00
#
_symmetry.space_group_name_H-M   'P 1'
#
loop_
_entity.id
_entity.type
_entity.pdbx_description
1 polymer ?
#
loop_
_entity_poly.entity_id
_entity_poly.type
_entity_poly.pdbx_seq_one_letter_code
_entity_poly.pdbx_strand_id
1 'polypeptide(L)'
;MSQHIPALDYYSNELPLVSKAYASSEAFFGINVNPLSKPQHVSYTFLPNMSYFEFIEVDEDGGTTGEIVDLVNVKLGSYYEPLVTNFSEPTTEEDISKALARATVPKSTMAPTFYNLITRCWWIIVVSWRNH
;
A
#
# COMPACT_ATOMS: atom_id res chain seq x y z
N MET A 1 -1.60 -18.81 4.02
CA MET A 1 -2.11 -19.12 5.39
C MET A 1 -2.98 -20.37 5.46
N SER A 2 -3.65 -20.79 4.38
CA SER A 2 -4.55 -21.96 4.41
C SER A 2 -3.87 -23.29 4.77
N GLN A 3 -2.61 -23.46 4.39
CA GLN A 3 -1.84 -24.69 4.60
C GLN A 3 -1.71 -25.13 6.08
N HIS A 4 -1.81 -24.20 7.03
CA HIS A 4 -1.63 -24.49 8.46
C HIS A 4 -2.96 -24.69 9.21
N ILE A 5 -4.10 -24.47 8.55
CA ILE A 5 -5.42 -24.61 9.17
C ILE A 5 -5.63 -26.01 9.78
N PRO A 6 -5.37 -27.13 9.06
CA PRO A 6 -5.62 -28.46 9.60
C PRO A 6 -4.76 -28.79 10.84
N ALA A 7 -3.51 -28.31 10.85
CA ALA A 7 -2.61 -28.51 11.98
C ALA A 7 -3.04 -27.67 13.19
N LEU A 8 -3.45 -26.41 12.96
CA LEU A 8 -3.97 -25.56 14.02
C LEU A 8 -5.26 -26.13 14.61
N ASP A 9 -6.20 -26.60 13.79
CA ASP A 9 -7.45 -27.21 14.29
C ASP A 9 -7.17 -28.43 15.17
N TYR A 10 -6.20 -29.28 14.76
CA TYR A 10 -5.78 -30.45 15.53
C TYR A 10 -5.22 -30.08 16.91
N TYR A 11 -4.32 -29.10 16.99
CA TYR A 11 -3.71 -28.70 18.27
C TYR A 11 -4.63 -27.81 19.13
N SER A 12 -5.59 -27.12 18.51
CA SER A 12 -6.41 -26.12 19.18
C SER A 12 -7.74 -26.67 19.69
N ASN A 13 -8.04 -27.96 19.50
CA ASN A 13 -9.31 -28.58 19.90
C ASN A 13 -10.54 -27.75 19.47
N GLU A 14 -10.59 -27.39 18.18
CA GLU A 14 -11.70 -26.61 17.58
C GLU A 14 -11.89 -25.18 18.15
N LEU A 15 -10.86 -24.60 18.76
CA LEU A 15 -10.90 -23.17 19.13
C LEU A 15 -11.00 -22.27 17.88
N PRO A 16 -11.71 -21.13 17.97
CA PRO A 16 -11.87 -20.22 16.85
C PRO A 16 -10.53 -19.60 16.44
N LEU A 17 -10.12 -19.83 15.19
CA LEU A 17 -8.92 -19.25 14.60
C LEU A 17 -9.19 -17.82 14.14
N VAL A 18 -8.51 -16.85 14.76
CA VAL A 18 -8.71 -15.42 14.48
C VAL A 18 -7.50 -14.84 13.75
N SER A 19 -7.71 -14.38 12.51
CA SER A 19 -6.76 -13.50 11.82
C SER A 19 -7.19 -12.05 12.00
N LYS A 20 -6.34 -11.24 12.64
CA LYS A 20 -6.69 -9.87 13.06
C LYS A 20 -6.36 -8.81 12.01
N ALA A 21 -5.18 -8.89 11.41
CA ALA A 21 -4.66 -7.81 10.58
C ALA A 21 -3.91 -8.34 9.36
N TYR A 22 -3.96 -7.55 8.30
CA TYR A 22 -3.15 -7.72 7.10
C TYR A 22 -2.16 -6.55 7.02
N ALA A 23 -0.87 -6.87 7.08
CA ALA A 23 0.22 -5.91 7.11
C ALA A 23 1.47 -6.49 6.42
N SER A 24 2.28 -5.59 5.87
CA SER A 24 3.62 -5.84 5.32
C SER A 24 4.64 -4.98 6.08
N SER A 25 5.94 -5.23 5.86
CA SER A 25 7.00 -4.33 6.29
C SER A 25 6.90 -2.94 5.65
N GLU A 26 6.26 -2.86 4.49
CA GLU A 26 6.09 -1.62 3.74
C GLU A 26 4.91 -0.79 4.28
N ALA A 27 3.82 -1.43 4.70
CA ALA A 27 2.63 -0.74 5.18
C ALA A 27 1.68 -1.62 5.97
N PHE A 28 0.86 -0.98 6.78
CA PHE A 28 -0.27 -1.60 7.45
C PHE A 28 -1.53 -1.44 6.59
N PHE A 29 -2.01 -2.52 5.98
CA PHE A 29 -3.12 -2.44 5.02
C PHE A 29 -4.46 -2.33 5.71
N GLY A 30 -4.78 -3.27 6.62
CA GLY A 30 -6.14 -3.39 7.11
C GLY A 30 -6.36 -4.41 8.22
N ILE A 31 -7.60 -4.46 8.69
CA ILE A 31 -8.04 -5.32 9.79
C ILE A 31 -9.22 -6.19 9.37
N ASN A 32 -9.35 -7.35 10.00
CA ASN A 32 -10.55 -8.16 9.86
C ASN A 32 -11.65 -7.63 10.79
N VAL A 33 -12.71 -7.07 10.21
CA VAL A 33 -13.86 -6.54 10.96
C VAL A 33 -14.75 -7.66 11.54
N ASN A 34 -14.64 -8.89 11.02
CA ASN A 34 -15.36 -10.05 11.52
C ASN A 34 -14.37 -11.13 12.01
N PRO A 35 -13.85 -11.00 13.25
CA PRO A 35 -12.77 -11.85 13.75
C PRO A 35 -13.17 -13.32 13.91
N LEU A 36 -14.47 -13.63 14.03
CA LEU A 36 -14.98 -14.99 14.21
C LEU A 36 -15.39 -15.67 12.89
N SER A 37 -15.11 -15.04 11.75
CA SER A 37 -15.34 -15.64 10.43
C SER A 37 -14.51 -16.91 10.26
N LYS A 38 -15.04 -17.88 9.50
CA LYS A 38 -14.25 -19.05 9.09
C LYS A 38 -12.98 -18.60 8.36
N PRO A 39 -11.84 -19.31 8.53
CA PRO A 39 -10.58 -18.95 7.87
C PRO A 39 -10.65 -18.81 6.34
N GLN A 40 -11.61 -19.49 5.71
CA GLN A 40 -11.87 -19.47 4.26
C GLN A 40 -12.59 -18.19 3.78
N HIS A 41 -13.27 -17.49 4.69
CA HIS A 41 -14.08 -16.29 4.39
C HIS A 41 -13.52 -15.05 5.09
N VAL A 42 -12.22 -15.04 5.39
CA VAL A 42 -11.56 -13.88 6.01
C VAL A 42 -11.41 -12.77 4.97
N SER A 43 -11.94 -11.60 5.29
CA SER A 43 -11.79 -10.38 4.51
C SER A 43 -11.13 -9.30 5.36
N TYR A 44 -10.16 -8.59 4.79
CA TYR A 44 -9.50 -7.46 5.45
C TYR A 44 -10.05 -6.15 4.89
N THR A 45 -10.49 -5.26 5.78
CA THR A 45 -10.91 -3.91 5.43
C THR A 45 -9.71 -2.98 5.50
N PHE A 46 -9.40 -2.33 4.39
CA PHE A 46 -8.31 -1.38 4.29
C PHE A 46 -8.60 -0.13 5.14
N LEU A 47 -7.57 0.36 5.81
CA LEU A 47 -7.66 1.55 6.67
C LEU A 47 -7.08 2.76 5.92
N PRO A 48 -7.91 3.64 5.33
CA PRO A 48 -7.44 4.72 4.43
C PRO A 48 -6.60 5.80 5.13
N ASN A 49 -6.53 5.78 6.47
CA ASN A 49 -5.72 6.69 7.26
C ASN A 49 -4.26 6.24 7.41
N MET A 50 -3.91 4.99 7.07
CA MET A 50 -2.57 4.45 7.27
C MET A 50 -1.60 4.80 6.16
N SER A 51 -2.07 4.75 4.91
CA SER A 51 -1.30 5.06 3.71
C SER A 51 -2.23 5.29 2.53
N TYR A 52 -1.70 5.85 1.45
CA TYR A 52 -2.44 5.96 0.20
C TYR A 52 -2.40 4.62 -0.54
N PHE A 53 -3.57 4.13 -0.95
CA PHE A 53 -3.73 2.82 -1.59
C PHE A 53 -4.31 2.96 -3.00
N GLU A 54 -3.58 2.42 -3.95
CA GLU A 54 -3.98 2.27 -5.35
C GLU A 54 -3.95 0.78 -5.71
N PHE A 55 -4.64 0.39 -6.77
CA PHE A 55 -4.82 -1.00 -7.14
C PHE A 55 -4.65 -1.17 -8.64
N ILE A 56 -3.77 -2.07 -9.06
CA ILE A 56 -3.63 -2.46 -10.48
C ILE A 56 -4.54 -3.66 -10.71
N GLU A 57 -5.45 -3.58 -11.70
CA GLU A 57 -6.31 -4.72 -12.06
C GLU A 57 -5.49 -5.87 -12.69
N VAL A 58 -5.78 -7.09 -12.25
CA VAL A 58 -5.08 -8.31 -12.66
C VAL A 58 -6.09 -9.31 -13.23
N ASP A 59 -5.78 -9.87 -14.39
CA ASP A 59 -6.57 -10.93 -15.02
C ASP A 59 -6.44 -12.26 -14.25
N GLU A 60 -7.36 -13.20 -14.50
CA GLU A 60 -7.35 -14.53 -13.87
C GLU A 60 -6.03 -15.30 -14.13
N ASP A 61 -5.35 -15.01 -15.25
CA ASP A 61 -4.05 -15.58 -15.63
C ASP A 61 -2.85 -14.87 -14.98
N GLY A 62 -3.08 -13.86 -14.13
CA GLY A 62 -2.03 -13.08 -13.47
C GLY A 62 -1.40 -11.99 -14.34
N GLY A 63 -1.99 -11.69 -15.50
CA GLY A 63 -1.58 -10.58 -16.36
C GLY A 63 -2.09 -9.25 -15.82
N THR A 64 -1.22 -8.25 -15.70
CA THR A 64 -1.65 -6.90 -15.31
C THR A 64 -2.26 -6.18 -16.51
N THR A 65 -3.50 -5.69 -16.37
CA THR A 65 -4.18 -4.93 -17.43
C THR A 65 -3.70 -3.48 -17.49
N GLY A 66 -2.97 -3.04 -16.46
CA GLY A 66 -2.37 -1.71 -16.35
C GLY A 66 -3.34 -0.61 -15.93
N GLU A 67 -4.62 -0.94 -15.67
CA GLU A 67 -5.59 0.00 -15.13
C GLU A 67 -5.35 0.17 -13.61
N ILE A 68 -4.97 1.39 -13.21
CA ILE A 68 -4.78 1.76 -11.81
C ILE A 68 -6.08 2.41 -11.31
N VAL A 69 -6.63 1.88 -10.23
CA VAL A 69 -7.84 2.39 -9.59
C VAL A 69 -7.58 2.74 -8.12
N ASP A 70 -8.22 3.81 -7.64
CA ASP A 70 -8.19 4.17 -6.22
C ASP A 70 -8.95 3.17 -5.37
N LEU A 71 -8.66 3.15 -4.06
CA LEU A 71 -9.35 2.31 -3.06
C LEU A 71 -10.89 2.37 -3.11
N VAL A 72 -11.48 3.52 -3.46
CA VAL A 72 -12.93 3.69 -3.53
C VAL A 72 -13.56 3.17 -4.84
N ASN A 73 -12.74 2.92 -5.86
CA ASN A 73 -13.17 2.59 -7.23
C ASN A 73 -12.97 1.10 -7.57
N VAL A 74 -12.56 0.28 -6.59
CA VAL A 74 -12.39 -1.17 -6.79
C VAL A 74 -13.73 -1.87 -7.07
N LYS A 75 -13.71 -2.84 -7.98
CA LYS A 75 -14.90 -3.62 -8.37
C LYS A 75 -14.98 -4.91 -7.57
N LEU A 76 -16.20 -5.28 -7.17
CA LEU A 76 -16.43 -6.54 -6.46
C LEU A 76 -16.17 -7.73 -7.39
N GLY A 77 -15.32 -8.67 -6.97
CA GLY A 77 -14.99 -9.88 -7.73
C GLY A 77 -13.82 -9.75 -8.70
N SER A 78 -13.26 -8.55 -8.88
CA SER A 78 -12.00 -8.36 -9.62
C SER A 78 -10.79 -8.64 -8.71
N TYR A 79 -9.67 -9.03 -9.32
CA TYR A 79 -8.40 -9.22 -8.65
C TYR A 79 -7.50 -8.01 -8.87
N TYR A 80 -6.78 -7.62 -7.82
CA TYR A 80 -5.95 -6.43 -7.84
C TYR A 80 -4.61 -6.66 -7.13
N GLU A 81 -3.56 -6.04 -7.66
CA GLU A 81 -2.28 -5.87 -6.97
C GLU A 81 -2.28 -4.53 -6.21
N PRO A 82 -2.07 -4.53 -4.87
CA PRO A 82 -2.07 -3.30 -4.08
C PRO A 82 -0.76 -2.53 -4.27
N LEU A 83 -0.88 -1.27 -4.66
CA LEU A 83 0.17 -0.27 -4.64
C LEU A 83 0.01 0.60 -3.39
N VAL A 84 1.11 0.82 -2.68
CA VAL A 84 1.10 1.59 -1.44
C VAL A 84 2.07 2.75 -1.52
N THR A 85 1.57 3.95 -1.25
CA THR A 85 2.38 5.12 -0.97
C THR A 85 2.27 5.43 0.51
N ASN A 86 3.33 5.11 1.27
CA ASN A 86 3.42 5.36 2.71
C ASN A 86 4.11 6.70 3.01
N PHE A 87 4.05 7.12 4.27
CA PHE A 87 4.71 8.35 4.74
C PHE A 87 6.22 8.19 4.99
N SER A 88 6.76 6.98 4.80
CA SER A 88 8.18 6.71 5.00
C SER A 88 8.95 7.21 3.78
N GLU A 89 9.16 8.52 3.72
CA GLU A 89 10.03 9.14 2.72
C GLU A 89 11.48 8.66 2.87
N PRO A 90 12.23 8.62 1.76
CA PRO A 90 13.52 7.95 1.69
C PRO A 90 14.58 8.77 2.42
N THR A 91 15.27 8.16 3.37
CA THR A 91 16.25 8.84 4.22
C THR A 91 17.56 9.20 3.50
N THR A 92 17.67 8.96 2.19
CA THR A 92 18.86 9.32 1.39
C THR A 92 18.51 9.81 -0.03
N GLU A 93 19.31 10.74 -0.57
CA GLU A 93 19.14 11.30 -1.93
C GLU A 93 19.16 10.21 -3.04
N GLU A 94 19.83 9.08 -2.79
CA GLU A 94 19.91 7.95 -3.71
C GLU A 94 18.58 7.20 -3.84
N ASP A 95 17.86 7.05 -2.74
CA ASP A 95 16.55 6.40 -2.74
C ASP A 95 15.47 7.30 -3.36
N ILE A 96 15.59 8.62 -3.19
CA ILE A 96 14.77 9.62 -3.92
C ILE A 96 15.04 9.52 -5.42
N SER A 97 16.30 9.42 -5.83
CA SER A 97 16.69 9.26 -7.24
C SER A 97 16.14 7.96 -7.86
N LYS A 98 16.17 6.85 -7.12
CA LYS A 98 15.57 5.56 -7.54
C LYS A 98 14.04 5.61 -7.59
N ALA A 99 13.40 6.24 -6.62
CA ALA A 99 11.95 6.40 -6.60
C ALA A 99 11.48 7.28 -7.78
N LEU A 100 12.17 8.39 -8.04
CA LEU A 100 11.93 9.24 -9.21
C LEU A 100 12.19 8.49 -10.53
N ALA A 101 13.25 7.68 -10.60
CA ALA A 101 13.53 6.87 -11.79
C ALA A 101 12.45 5.81 -12.07
N ARG A 102 11.79 5.26 -11.03
CA ARG A 102 10.63 4.37 -11.18
C ARG A 102 9.34 5.11 -11.54
N ALA A 103 9.13 6.31 -10.99
CA ALA A 103 7.94 7.11 -11.23
C ALA A 103 7.92 7.81 -12.61
N THR A 104 9.06 7.89 -13.31
CA THR A 104 9.12 8.62 -14.59
C THR A 104 8.71 7.73 -15.77
N VAL A 105 7.39 7.57 -15.97
CA VAL A 105 6.75 7.38 -17.28
C VAL A 105 6.96 8.68 -18.11
N PRO A 106 7.15 8.63 -19.45
CA PRO A 106 7.91 9.64 -20.19
C PRO A 106 7.38 11.09 -20.12
N LYS A 107 8.34 11.98 -19.83
CA LYS A 107 8.46 13.46 -19.83
C LYS A 107 7.65 14.33 -20.81
N SER A 108 6.56 13.88 -21.43
CA SER A 108 5.91 14.65 -22.49
C SER A 108 4.92 15.72 -22.00
N THR A 109 4.49 15.73 -20.74
CA THR A 109 3.44 16.69 -20.32
C THR A 109 3.58 17.14 -18.87
N MET A 110 4.46 18.11 -18.55
CA MET A 110 4.20 18.94 -17.37
C MET A 110 4.86 20.32 -17.46
N ALA A 111 4.05 21.35 -17.25
CA ALA A 111 4.36 22.76 -17.42
C ALA A 111 5.30 23.32 -16.32
N PRO A 112 6.09 24.37 -16.63
CA PRO A 112 7.18 24.90 -15.80
C PRO A 112 6.77 25.58 -14.47
N THR A 113 5.51 25.52 -14.07
CA THR A 113 5.00 26.14 -12.84
C THR A 113 5.21 25.27 -11.59
N PHE A 114 5.42 23.96 -11.72
CA PHE A 114 5.53 23.05 -10.58
C PHE A 114 6.93 23.06 -9.91
N TYR A 115 7.98 23.39 -10.66
CA TYR A 115 9.37 23.37 -10.18
C TYR A 115 9.66 24.46 -9.12
N ASN A 116 8.92 25.57 -9.17
CA ASN A 116 9.11 26.71 -8.25
C ASN A 116 8.46 26.52 -6.88
N LEU A 117 7.52 25.59 -6.72
CA LEU A 117 6.87 25.33 -5.43
C LEU A 117 7.73 24.41 -4.56
N ILE A 118 8.35 23.39 -5.17
CA ILE A 118 9.24 22.44 -4.49
C ILE A 118 10.52 23.13 -3.99
N THR A 119 11.09 24.04 -4.77
CA THR A 119 12.31 24.77 -4.39
C THR A 119 12.10 25.80 -3.27
N ARG A 120 10.89 26.36 -3.13
CA ARG A 120 10.56 27.31 -2.06
C ARG A 120 10.31 26.65 -0.70
N CYS A 121 9.75 25.44 -0.68
CA CYS A 121 9.59 24.68 0.57
C CYS A 121 10.94 24.22 1.13
N TRP A 122 11.93 23.94 0.26
CA TRP A 122 13.26 23.51 0.65
C TRP A 122 14.05 24.59 1.43
N TRP A 123 13.88 25.87 1.08
CA TRP A 123 14.62 26.95 1.73
C TRP A 123 14.15 27.26 3.17
N ILE A 124 12.85 27.09 3.45
CA ILE A 124 12.27 27.34 4.78
C ILE A 124 12.76 26.31 5.80
N ILE A 125 12.90 25.05 5.38
CA ILE A 125 13.32 23.95 6.26
C ILE A 125 14.82 24.06 6.59
N VAL A 126 15.66 24.41 5.61
CA VAL A 126 17.13 24.55 5.81
C VAL A 126 17.48 25.70 6.76
N VAL A 127 16.74 26.81 6.74
CA VAL A 127 17.00 27.94 7.66
C VAL A 127 16.64 27.58 9.11
N SER A 128 15.62 26.74 9.33
CA SER A 128 15.20 26.35 10.69
C SER A 128 16.19 25.40 11.37
N TRP A 129 16.98 24.63 10.63
CA TRP A 129 17.92 23.65 11.19
C TRP A 129 19.27 24.26 11.59
N ARG A 130 19.61 25.46 11.11
CA ARG A 130 20.91 26.11 11.38
C ARG A 130 20.98 26.90 12.69
N ASN A 131 19.86 27.03 13.42
CA ASN A 131 19.75 27.80 14.66
C ASN A 131 19.53 26.94 15.92
N HIS A 132 19.77 25.63 15.86
CA HIS A 132 19.72 24.73 17.01
C HIS A 132 21.03 23.97 17.21
#